data_AF-A0A4U6V6V4-F1
#
_entry.id   AF-A0A4U6V6V4-F1
#
_cell.length_a   1.000
_cell.length_b   1.000
_cell.length_c   1.000
_cell.angle_alpha   90.00
_cell.angle_beta   90.00
_cell.angle_gamma   90.00
#
_symmetry.space_group_name_H-M   'P 1'
#
loop_
_entity.id
_entity.type
_entity.pdbx_description
1 polymer ?
#
loop_
_entity_poly.entity_id
_entity_poly.type
_entity_poly.pdbx_seq_one_letter_code
_entity_poly.pdbx_strand_id
1 'polypeptide(L)'
;MEDAMSTCNSIESPDLEFLDDMDSSMAASLHCWTNDKLHISDSMEVAAFNWRKHSPSPMKAESISDLDNNYEGPQLCATLAYEIYENLREAETSKMPSTNFVETTQTDMSTTMRAVLIDWLVEVTEEYRLVPETLYLTVNYIDRYLSVKEISRNRLQLLGVACLLIAAKYEEICPPQVEELCYVTDDSYTKEEVLEMEASILNYLKFEMMVPTPKCFLRRFVDAAQVFDKDPTMHLEFLANYICELSLLEYSLLCYLPSLVAASSVFLARFILKPAKNPWNSSLSYYTQYTPSELRCCVRVLHRLFCFGPGRDLPAIREKYSQHKYKFVAKKYCPPSIPTEFFQDATS
;
A
#
# COMPACT_ATOMS: atom_id res chain seq x y z
N MET A 1 1.57 -71.78 -0.83
CA MET A 1 1.40 -70.51 -1.55
C MET A 1 0.13 -69.90 -0.98
N GLU A 2 0.17 -69.36 0.25
CA GLU A 2 0.73 -68.04 0.62
C GLU A 2 0.07 -66.93 -0.22
N ASP A 3 -0.58 -65.89 0.30
CA ASP A 3 -0.67 -65.30 1.65
C ASP A 3 -2.02 -64.54 1.73
N ALA A 4 -2.78 -64.68 2.82
CA ALA A 4 -2.85 -63.74 3.95
C ALA A 4 -3.35 -62.33 3.59
N MET A 5 -4.55 -61.97 4.06
CA MET A 5 -4.76 -60.68 4.71
C MET A 5 -5.84 -60.78 5.78
N SER A 6 -5.45 -60.29 6.95
CA SER A 6 -6.00 -60.49 8.28
C SER A 6 -7.08 -59.48 8.62
N THR A 7 -7.99 -59.94 9.47
CA THR A 7 -9.04 -59.24 10.24
C THR A 7 -8.53 -58.02 11.03
N CYS A 8 -9.37 -57.00 11.28
CA CYS A 8 -10.14 -56.90 12.54
C CYS A 8 -11.03 -55.63 12.65
N ASN A 9 -11.94 -55.71 13.62
CA ASN A 9 -13.09 -54.86 13.89
C ASN A 9 -12.79 -53.58 14.69
N SER A 10 -13.75 -52.64 14.55
CA SER A 10 -14.31 -51.65 15.49
C SER A 10 -13.74 -51.52 16.91
N ILE A 11 -13.62 -50.27 17.41
CA ILE A 11 -14.18 -49.76 18.69
C ILE A 11 -13.83 -48.25 18.87
N GLU A 12 -14.88 -47.47 19.11
CA GLU A 12 -15.08 -46.24 19.90
C GLU A 12 -14.16 -45.00 19.82
N SER A 13 -14.82 -43.87 19.53
CA SER A 13 -14.45 -42.52 19.93
C SER A 13 -14.64 -42.32 21.44
N PRO A 14 -13.76 -41.58 22.13
CA PRO A 14 -14.12 -40.96 23.41
C PRO A 14 -14.59 -39.52 23.18
N ASP A 15 -15.80 -39.25 23.64
CA ASP A 15 -16.27 -37.91 24.00
C ASP A 15 -15.27 -37.27 24.99
N LEU A 16 -14.88 -36.02 24.75
CA LEU A 16 -14.14 -35.22 25.72
C LEU A 16 -14.89 -33.93 25.98
N GLU A 17 -15.43 -33.88 27.19
CA GLU A 17 -16.26 -32.86 27.78
C GLU A 17 -15.56 -31.49 27.84
N PHE A 18 -16.38 -30.45 27.63
CA PHE A 18 -16.06 -29.08 27.97
C PHE A 18 -15.81 -28.96 29.47
N LEU A 19 -14.65 -28.43 29.86
CA LEU A 19 -14.45 -27.80 31.16
C LEU A 19 -13.98 -26.37 30.93
N ASP A 20 -14.91 -25.47 31.17
CA ASP A 20 -14.66 -24.06 31.42
C ASP A 20 -13.91 -23.88 32.75
N ASP A 21 -13.09 -22.84 32.73
CA ASP A 21 -12.79 -21.91 33.81
C ASP A 21 -11.45 -22.00 34.58
N MET A 22 -10.85 -20.81 34.65
CA MET A 22 -9.78 -20.33 35.53
C MET A 22 -8.36 -20.86 35.37
N ASP A 23 -7.50 -20.05 34.72
CA ASP A 23 -6.50 -19.32 35.50
C ASP A 23 -6.09 -17.99 34.84
N SER A 24 -6.87 -16.94 35.11
CA SER A 24 -6.68 -15.55 34.66
C SER A 24 -5.54 -14.81 35.41
N SER A 25 -4.72 -15.50 36.21
CA SER A 25 -3.76 -14.84 37.10
C SER A 25 -2.31 -14.80 36.59
N MET A 26 -1.94 -15.49 35.51
CA MET A 26 -0.57 -15.43 34.97
C MET A 26 -0.43 -14.61 33.68
N ALA A 27 -1.52 -14.37 32.94
CA ALA A 27 -1.52 -13.44 31.79
C ALA A 27 -1.45 -11.96 32.24
N ALA A 28 -1.92 -11.65 33.45
CA ALA A 28 -1.88 -10.29 34.00
C ALA A 28 -0.46 -9.86 34.47
N SER A 29 0.43 -10.80 34.79
CA SER A 29 1.76 -10.48 35.33
C SER A 29 2.84 -10.26 34.27
N LEU A 30 2.59 -10.64 33.01
CA LEU A 30 3.49 -10.35 31.88
C LEU A 30 3.16 -9.03 31.15
N HIS A 31 2.00 -8.41 31.44
CA HIS A 31 1.62 -7.12 30.85
C HIS A 31 2.17 -5.90 31.64
N CYS A 32 2.64 -6.10 32.87
CA CYS A 32 3.14 -5.01 33.72
C CYS A 32 4.65 -4.78 33.66
N TRP A 33 5.46 -5.70 33.13
CA TRP A 33 6.93 -5.53 33.13
C TRP A 33 7.46 -4.75 31.92
N THR A 34 6.65 -4.57 30.88
CA THR A 34 7.00 -3.81 29.67
C THR A 34 6.55 -2.35 29.70
N ASN A 35 5.67 -1.95 30.63
CA ASN A 35 5.11 -0.58 30.69
C ASN A 35 5.95 0.44 31.48
N ASP A 36 6.93 0.02 32.27
CA ASP A 36 7.66 0.95 33.16
C ASP A 36 8.86 1.67 32.51
N LYS A 37 9.08 1.55 31.18
CA LYS A 37 10.20 2.24 30.51
C LYS A 37 9.91 2.99 29.22
N LEU A 38 8.70 3.00 28.70
CA LEU A 38 8.37 3.82 27.54
C LEU A 38 6.99 4.45 27.74
N HIS A 39 6.97 5.77 27.95
CA HIS A 39 5.75 6.56 27.94
C HIS A 39 5.15 6.54 26.52
N ILE A 40 4.28 5.57 26.27
CA ILE A 40 3.35 5.58 25.14
C ILE A 40 1.95 5.59 25.75
N SER A 41 1.23 6.68 25.53
CA SER A 41 -0.19 6.77 25.86
C SER A 41 -0.96 5.97 24.81
N ASP A 42 -1.63 4.90 25.24
CA ASP A 42 -2.53 4.11 24.40
C ASP A 42 -3.81 4.88 24.07
N SER A 43 -4.14 4.90 22.78
CA SER A 43 -5.51 4.68 22.26
C SER A 43 -5.45 4.65 20.73
N MET A 44 -5.21 3.46 20.17
CA MET A 44 -5.65 3.14 18.82
C MET A 44 -6.61 1.96 18.91
N GLU A 45 -7.89 2.26 19.07
CA GLU A 45 -8.95 1.34 18.64
C GLU A 45 -8.92 1.30 17.11
N VAL A 46 -8.31 0.27 16.54
CA VAL A 46 -8.43 -0.02 15.11
C VAL A 46 -9.76 -0.74 14.92
N ALA A 47 -10.84 0.03 14.83
CA ALA A 47 -12.14 -0.50 14.42
C ALA A 47 -12.07 -0.88 12.93
N ALA A 48 -12.52 -2.09 12.59
CA ALA A 48 -12.66 -2.55 11.21
C ALA A 48 -13.45 -1.52 10.38
N PHE A 49 -12.77 -0.88 9.42
CA PHE A 49 -13.34 0.19 8.61
C PHE A 49 -14.29 -0.41 7.56
N ASN A 50 -15.57 -0.52 7.92
CA ASN A 50 -16.63 -0.92 6.98
C ASN A 50 -16.90 0.23 6.01
N TRP A 51 -16.26 0.19 4.85
CA TRP A 51 -16.50 1.11 3.73
C TRP A 51 -17.97 1.03 3.27
N ARG A 52 -18.72 2.12 3.43
CA ARG A 52 -20.08 2.27 2.87
C ARG A 52 -20.00 3.14 1.62
N LYS A 53 -20.59 2.67 0.51
CA LYS A 53 -20.75 3.41 -0.75
C LYS A 53 -21.58 4.66 -0.45
N HIS A 54 -20.95 5.83 -0.29
CA HIS A 54 -21.66 7.09 -0.22
C HIS A 54 -22.02 7.51 -1.63
N SER A 55 -23.32 7.50 -1.95
CA SER A 55 -23.85 8.12 -3.16
C SER A 55 -23.41 9.59 -3.19
N PRO A 56 -23.08 10.16 -4.36
CA PRO A 56 -22.67 11.56 -4.43
C PRO A 56 -23.81 12.43 -3.89
N SER A 57 -23.60 13.13 -2.79
CA SER A 57 -24.51 14.22 -2.42
C SER A 57 -24.33 15.32 -3.47
N PRO A 58 -25.40 15.87 -4.06
CA PRO A 58 -25.28 17.00 -4.97
C PRO A 58 -24.96 18.24 -4.14
N MET A 59 -23.69 18.41 -3.74
CA MET A 59 -23.21 19.69 -3.25
C MET A 59 -23.33 20.70 -4.39
N LYS A 60 -23.84 21.89 -4.07
CA LYS A 60 -24.05 22.99 -5.01
C LYS A 60 -22.78 23.22 -5.83
N ALA A 61 -22.97 23.26 -7.14
CA ALA A 61 -21.95 23.62 -8.13
C ALA A 61 -21.44 25.05 -7.88
N GLU A 62 -20.51 25.21 -6.94
CA GLU A 62 -19.42 26.14 -7.18
C GLU A 62 -18.69 25.68 -8.45
N SER A 63 -18.07 26.61 -9.18
CA SER A 63 -17.47 26.38 -10.50
C SER A 63 -16.33 25.35 -10.47
N ILE A 64 -16.66 24.06 -10.37
CA ILE A 64 -15.72 22.95 -10.47
C ILE A 64 -15.29 22.91 -11.92
N SER A 65 -14.00 23.18 -12.18
CA SER A 65 -13.46 23.03 -13.52
C SER A 65 -13.51 21.56 -13.90
N ASP A 66 -14.00 21.29 -15.10
CA ASP A 66 -13.96 19.95 -15.66
C ASP A 66 -12.53 19.63 -16.14
N LEU A 67 -11.92 18.64 -15.46
CA LEU A 67 -10.55 18.16 -15.70
C LEU A 67 -10.43 17.35 -17.00
N ASP A 68 -11.54 16.77 -17.47
CA ASP A 68 -11.55 15.82 -18.58
C ASP A 68 -11.83 16.53 -19.92
N ASN A 69 -11.70 17.85 -19.99
CA ASN A 69 -11.96 18.64 -21.20
C ASN A 69 -10.85 18.64 -22.25
N ASN A 70 -9.73 17.95 -21.99
CA ASN A 70 -8.62 17.90 -22.95
C ASN A 70 -8.75 16.70 -23.89
N TYR A 71 -9.41 16.94 -25.04
CA TYR A 71 -9.61 15.94 -26.10
C TYR A 71 -8.42 15.81 -27.06
N GLU A 72 -7.39 16.66 -26.95
CA GLU A 72 -6.24 16.67 -27.88
C GLU A 72 -5.21 15.58 -27.57
N GLY A 73 -5.20 15.05 -26.34
CA GLY A 73 -4.29 13.99 -25.91
C GLY A 73 -4.96 12.62 -25.90
N PRO A 74 -4.65 11.71 -26.86
CA PRO A 74 -5.26 10.38 -26.89
C PRO A 74 -5.05 9.58 -25.60
N GLN A 75 -3.92 9.79 -24.91
CA GLN A 75 -3.58 9.12 -23.64
C GLN A 75 -4.42 9.60 -22.45
N LEU A 76 -5.12 10.73 -22.56
CA LEU A 76 -5.98 11.25 -21.49
C LEU A 76 -7.35 10.57 -21.48
N CYS A 77 -7.74 9.93 -22.59
CA CYS A 77 -9.02 9.22 -22.72
C CYS A 77 -10.21 10.04 -22.20
N ALA A 78 -10.23 11.35 -22.48
CA ALA A 78 -11.18 12.33 -21.94
C ALA A 78 -12.64 11.84 -21.92
N THR A 79 -13.11 11.24 -23.02
CA THR A 79 -14.49 10.73 -23.15
C THR A 79 -14.80 9.52 -22.27
N LEU A 80 -13.79 8.75 -21.86
CA LEU A 80 -13.91 7.54 -21.05
C LEU A 80 -13.45 7.76 -19.60
N ALA A 81 -12.92 8.94 -19.28
CA ALA A 81 -12.27 9.21 -18.01
C ALA A 81 -13.20 8.92 -16.81
N TYR A 82 -14.48 9.32 -16.90
CA TYR A 82 -15.47 9.02 -15.88
C TYR A 82 -15.64 7.51 -15.64
N GLU A 83 -15.91 6.73 -16.71
CA GLU A 83 -16.12 5.27 -16.64
C GLU A 83 -14.88 4.54 -16.15
N ILE A 84 -13.68 4.97 -16.57
CA ILE A 84 -12.40 4.42 -16.11
C ILE A 84 -12.28 4.58 -14.59
N TYR A 85 -12.53 5.79 -14.07
CA TYR A 85 -12.39 6.04 -12.63
C TYR A 85 -13.50 5.38 -11.82
N GLU A 86 -14.72 5.30 -12.33
CA GLU A 86 -15.80 4.53 -11.70
C GLU A 86 -15.38 3.05 -11.57
N ASN A 87 -14.91 2.44 -12.66
CA ASN A 87 -14.42 1.05 -12.65
C ASN A 87 -13.24 0.84 -11.70
N LEU A 88 -12.28 1.77 -11.64
CA LEU A 88 -11.16 1.71 -10.70
C LEU A 88 -11.65 1.73 -9.24
N ARG A 89 -12.64 2.56 -8.90
CA ARG A 89 -13.22 2.64 -7.55
C ARG A 89 -14.01 1.40 -7.17
N GLU A 90 -14.66 0.75 -8.12
CA GLU A 90 -15.31 -0.54 -7.84
C GLU A 90 -14.28 -1.65 -7.65
N ALA A 91 -13.26 -1.68 -8.52
CA ALA A 91 -12.23 -2.72 -8.51
C ALA A 91 -11.26 -2.62 -7.32
N GLU A 92 -11.01 -1.44 -6.74
CA GLU A 92 -10.02 -1.28 -5.65
C GLU A 92 -10.42 -1.98 -4.34
N THR A 93 -11.72 -2.27 -4.19
CA THR A 93 -12.23 -3.04 -3.04
C THR A 93 -12.01 -4.55 -3.22
N SER A 94 -11.80 -4.98 -4.45
CA SER A 94 -11.48 -6.36 -4.78
C SER A 94 -9.98 -6.60 -4.67
N LYS A 95 -9.58 -7.80 -4.27
CA LYS A 95 -8.17 -8.25 -4.33
C LYS A 95 -7.21 -7.45 -3.43
N MET A 96 -7.73 -6.85 -2.36
CA MET A 96 -6.90 -6.31 -1.29
C MET A 96 -6.21 -7.45 -0.53
N PRO A 97 -4.94 -7.27 -0.12
CA PRO A 97 -4.28 -8.22 0.76
C PRO A 97 -4.95 -8.23 2.15
N SER A 98 -4.73 -9.30 2.90
CA SER A 98 -5.13 -9.35 4.31
C SER A 98 -4.36 -8.28 5.10
N THR A 99 -5.02 -7.62 6.05
CA THR A 99 -4.40 -6.55 6.86
C THR A 99 -3.62 -7.07 8.06
N ASN A 100 -3.68 -8.38 8.33
CA ASN A 100 -3.08 -9.03 9.49
C ASN A 100 -2.34 -10.34 9.15
N PHE A 101 -1.87 -10.50 7.91
CA PHE A 101 -1.22 -11.75 7.49
C PHE A 101 0.08 -12.05 8.21
N VAL A 102 0.80 -11.03 8.69
CA VAL A 102 2.00 -11.25 9.51
C VAL A 102 1.63 -11.94 10.82
N GLU A 103 0.49 -11.57 11.40
CA GLU A 103 0.00 -12.11 12.66
C GLU A 103 -0.73 -13.45 12.49
N THR A 104 -1.45 -13.64 11.39
CA THR A 104 -2.34 -14.80 11.21
C THR A 104 -1.76 -15.92 10.36
N THR A 105 -0.89 -15.58 9.41
CA THR A 105 -0.44 -16.53 8.37
C THR A 105 1.06 -16.81 8.45
N GLN A 106 1.87 -15.79 8.77
CA GLN A 106 3.32 -15.92 8.75
C GLN A 106 3.86 -16.29 10.13
N THR A 107 4.75 -17.29 10.19
CA THR A 107 5.40 -17.71 11.45
C THR A 107 6.84 -17.20 11.57
N ASP A 108 7.51 -16.98 10.43
CA ASP A 108 8.95 -16.69 10.34
C ASP A 108 9.27 -15.33 9.71
N MET A 109 8.26 -14.44 9.61
CA MET A 109 8.36 -13.16 8.93
C MET A 109 7.78 -12.04 9.79
N SER A 110 8.39 -10.86 9.75
CA SER A 110 7.92 -9.67 10.47
C SER A 110 7.65 -8.51 9.52
N THR A 111 6.80 -7.57 9.94
CA THR A 111 6.54 -6.33 9.18
C THR A 111 7.82 -5.59 8.78
N THR A 112 8.86 -5.67 9.62
CA THR A 112 10.19 -5.11 9.33
C THR A 112 10.86 -5.81 8.15
N MET A 113 10.78 -7.14 8.04
CA MET A 113 11.39 -7.89 6.94
C MET A 113 10.70 -7.60 5.61
N ARG A 114 9.37 -7.42 5.63
CA ARG A 114 8.61 -6.90 4.48
C ARG A 114 9.13 -5.51 4.06
N ALA A 115 9.28 -4.58 5.01
CA ALA A 115 9.75 -3.24 4.69
C ALA A 115 11.19 -3.23 4.11
N VAL A 116 12.09 -4.07 4.64
CA VAL A 116 13.45 -4.26 4.10
C VAL A 116 13.42 -4.80 2.67
N LEU A 117 12.56 -5.79 2.37
CA LEU A 117 12.40 -6.29 1.01
C LEU A 117 11.94 -5.19 0.05
N ILE A 118 10.94 -4.40 0.44
CA ILE A 118 10.37 -3.35 -0.40
C ILE A 118 11.37 -2.21 -0.62
N ASP A 119 12.12 -1.82 0.41
CA ASP A 119 13.18 -0.81 0.30
C ASP A 119 14.25 -1.24 -0.73
N TRP A 120 14.69 -2.50 -0.65
CA TRP A 120 15.60 -3.06 -1.66
C TRP A 120 14.98 -3.10 -3.06
N LEU A 121 13.71 -3.52 -3.20
CA LEU A 121 13.01 -3.53 -4.50
C LEU A 121 12.89 -2.12 -5.11
N VAL A 122 12.80 -1.06 -4.29
CA VAL A 122 12.85 0.33 -4.79
C VAL A 122 14.19 0.60 -5.47
N GLU A 123 15.31 0.18 -4.89
CA GLU A 123 16.63 0.30 -5.51
C GLU A 123 16.71 -0.46 -6.83
N VAL A 124 16.23 -1.71 -6.85
CA VAL A 124 16.19 -2.55 -8.06
C VAL A 124 15.37 -1.87 -9.16
N THR A 125 14.14 -1.44 -8.85
CA THR A 125 13.27 -0.80 -9.87
C THR A 125 13.87 0.51 -10.39
N GLU A 126 14.61 1.25 -9.57
CA GLU A 126 15.29 2.48 -9.96
C GLU A 126 16.49 2.21 -10.88
N GLU A 127 17.29 1.18 -10.59
CA GLU A 127 18.45 0.77 -11.40
C GLU A 127 18.01 0.33 -12.81
N TYR A 128 16.96 -0.50 -12.89
CA TYR A 128 16.37 -0.94 -14.16
C TYR A 128 15.45 0.11 -14.82
N ARG A 129 15.25 1.27 -14.17
CA ARG A 129 14.40 2.38 -14.65
C ARG A 129 12.97 1.97 -14.99
N LEU A 130 12.42 1.06 -14.18
CA LEU A 130 11.06 0.57 -14.33
C LEU A 130 10.06 1.69 -14.03
N VAL A 131 8.87 1.63 -14.64
CA VAL A 131 7.82 2.58 -14.36
C VAL A 131 7.31 2.39 -12.91
N PRO A 132 6.85 3.46 -12.22
CA PRO A 132 6.42 3.34 -10.83
C PRO A 132 5.32 2.30 -10.62
N GLU A 133 4.40 2.15 -11.57
CA GLU A 133 3.29 1.18 -11.50
C GLU A 133 3.80 -0.26 -11.27
N THR A 134 4.92 -0.63 -11.91
CA THR A 134 5.57 -1.94 -11.75
C THR A 134 5.92 -2.23 -10.30
N LEU A 135 6.43 -1.24 -9.55
CA LEU A 135 6.73 -1.39 -8.12
C LEU A 135 5.44 -1.57 -7.30
N TYR A 136 4.40 -0.77 -7.57
CA TYR A 136 3.13 -0.89 -6.84
C TYR A 136 2.47 -2.25 -7.05
N LEU A 137 2.47 -2.77 -8.29
CA LEU A 137 2.00 -4.11 -8.62
C LEU A 137 2.83 -5.19 -7.92
N THR A 138 4.15 -5.04 -7.93
CA THR A 138 5.07 -5.96 -7.23
C THR A 138 4.71 -6.09 -5.75
N VAL A 139 4.55 -4.96 -5.06
CA VAL A 139 4.16 -4.95 -3.63
C VAL A 139 2.79 -5.58 -3.41
N ASN A 140 1.81 -5.27 -4.27
CA ASN A 140 0.49 -5.90 -4.20
C ASN A 140 0.56 -7.43 -4.32
N TYR A 141 1.35 -7.94 -5.26
CA TYR A 141 1.50 -9.39 -5.45
C TYR A 141 2.18 -10.05 -4.26
N ILE A 142 3.23 -9.43 -3.71
CA ILE A 142 3.90 -9.88 -2.48
C ILE A 142 2.88 -9.99 -1.34
N ASP A 143 2.13 -8.92 -1.06
CA ASP A 143 1.21 -8.87 0.07
C ASP A 143 0.03 -9.85 -0.09
N ARG A 144 -0.53 -9.96 -1.30
CA ARG A 144 -1.59 -10.93 -1.58
C ARG A 144 -1.08 -12.37 -1.43
N TYR A 145 0.13 -12.67 -1.87
CA TYR A 145 0.71 -14.00 -1.75
C TYR A 145 0.99 -14.35 -0.27
N LEU A 146 1.62 -13.44 0.47
CA LEU A 146 1.88 -13.59 1.91
C LEU A 146 0.59 -13.65 2.75
N SER A 147 -0.54 -13.17 2.21
CA SER A 147 -1.84 -13.29 2.88
C SER A 147 -2.30 -14.73 3.08
N VAL A 148 -1.86 -15.66 2.21
CA VAL A 148 -2.38 -17.04 2.18
C VAL A 148 -1.28 -18.09 2.16
N LYS A 149 -0.06 -17.74 1.73
CA LYS A 149 1.08 -18.66 1.67
C LYS A 149 2.13 -18.25 2.69
N GLU A 150 2.40 -19.15 3.61
CA GLU A 150 3.56 -19.06 4.50
C GLU A 150 4.85 -19.16 3.69
N ILE A 151 5.79 -18.25 3.95
CA ILE A 151 7.10 -18.23 3.31
C ILE A 151 8.17 -18.08 4.37
N SER A 152 9.20 -18.91 4.26
CA SER A 152 10.37 -18.82 5.14
C SER A 152 11.20 -17.59 4.82
N ARG A 153 11.85 -17.00 5.84
CA ARG A 153 12.60 -15.74 5.70
C ARG A 153 13.65 -15.73 4.57
N ASN A 154 14.28 -16.86 4.33
CA ASN A 154 15.31 -17.09 3.31
C ASN A 154 14.76 -17.17 1.87
N ARG A 155 13.44 -17.29 1.70
CA ARG A 155 12.77 -17.28 0.40
C ARG A 155 12.00 -15.98 0.13
N LEU A 156 12.07 -15.01 1.06
CA LEU A 156 11.36 -13.74 0.93
C LEU A 156 11.91 -12.90 -0.24
N GLN A 157 13.23 -12.89 -0.45
CA GLN A 157 13.85 -12.21 -1.60
C GLN A 157 13.47 -12.89 -2.93
N LEU A 158 13.46 -14.23 -2.98
CA LEU A 158 12.97 -15.00 -4.14
C LEU A 158 11.52 -14.63 -4.51
N LEU A 159 10.63 -14.54 -3.49
CA LEU A 159 9.25 -14.06 -3.69
C LEU A 159 9.24 -12.64 -4.29
N GLY A 160 10.07 -11.73 -3.75
CA GLY A 160 10.16 -10.37 -4.23
C GLY A 160 10.56 -10.26 -5.70
N VAL A 161 11.62 -10.95 -6.13
CA VAL A 161 12.07 -10.90 -7.53
C VAL A 161 11.11 -11.62 -8.47
N ALA A 162 10.45 -12.69 -8.05
CA ALA A 162 9.44 -13.35 -8.86
C ALA A 162 8.19 -12.47 -9.04
N CYS A 163 7.73 -11.78 -7.98
CA CYS A 163 6.68 -10.78 -8.09
C CYS A 163 7.07 -9.61 -9.01
N LEU A 164 8.32 -9.14 -8.92
CA LEU A 164 8.85 -8.09 -9.79
C LEU A 164 8.90 -8.53 -11.25
N LEU A 165 9.34 -9.76 -11.52
CA LEU A 165 9.34 -10.35 -12.86
C LEU A 165 7.94 -10.34 -13.47
N ILE A 166 6.94 -10.77 -12.69
CA ILE A 166 5.55 -10.82 -13.14
C ILE A 166 5.02 -9.41 -13.41
N ALA A 167 5.24 -8.46 -12.48
CA ALA A 167 4.81 -7.08 -12.65
C ALA A 167 5.47 -6.43 -13.87
N ALA A 168 6.77 -6.64 -14.07
CA ALA A 168 7.49 -6.08 -15.19
C ALA A 168 7.02 -6.67 -16.53
N LYS A 169 6.80 -8.00 -16.61
CA LYS A 169 6.22 -8.64 -17.81
C LYS A 169 4.84 -8.10 -18.16
N TYR A 170 4.10 -7.61 -17.17
CA TYR A 170 2.76 -7.07 -17.37
C TYR A 170 2.77 -5.60 -17.80
N GLU A 171 3.62 -4.78 -17.18
CA GLU A 171 3.56 -3.32 -17.30
C GLU A 171 4.64 -2.72 -18.20
N GLU A 172 5.80 -3.36 -18.33
CA GLU A 172 6.95 -2.82 -19.05
C GLU A 172 6.92 -3.18 -20.54
N ILE A 173 7.36 -2.24 -21.38
CA ILE A 173 7.58 -2.49 -22.81
C ILE A 173 8.72 -3.52 -23.00
N CYS A 174 9.76 -3.38 -22.17
CA CYS A 174 10.95 -4.23 -22.19
C CYS A 174 11.26 -4.68 -20.76
N PRO A 175 10.62 -5.76 -20.25
CA PRO A 175 10.91 -6.26 -18.92
C PRO A 175 12.33 -6.84 -18.82
N PRO A 176 12.96 -6.80 -17.63
CA PRO A 176 14.26 -7.44 -17.41
C PRO A 176 14.13 -8.96 -17.60
N GLN A 177 15.20 -9.58 -18.10
CA GLN A 177 15.28 -11.02 -18.24
C GLN A 177 15.40 -11.70 -16.88
N VAL A 178 15.08 -12.99 -16.81
CA VAL A 178 15.15 -13.75 -15.55
C VAL A 178 16.59 -13.81 -15.05
N GLU A 179 17.55 -13.91 -15.97
CA GLU A 179 18.98 -13.89 -15.69
C GLU A 179 19.44 -12.58 -15.04
N GLU A 180 18.86 -11.45 -15.43
CA GLU A 180 19.15 -10.14 -14.82
C GLU A 180 18.62 -10.10 -13.38
N LEU A 181 17.47 -10.71 -13.11
CA LEU A 181 16.92 -10.82 -11.76
C LEU A 181 17.65 -11.85 -10.88
N CYS A 182 18.23 -12.91 -11.45
CA CYS A 182 19.17 -13.77 -10.73
C CYS A 182 20.42 -12.95 -10.32
N TYR A 183 20.97 -12.18 -11.26
CA TYR A 183 22.14 -11.34 -11.03
C TYR A 183 21.93 -10.31 -9.91
N VAL A 184 20.78 -9.62 -9.87
CA VAL A 184 20.51 -8.62 -8.81
C VAL A 184 20.38 -9.25 -7.41
N THR A 185 20.14 -10.56 -7.34
CA THR A 185 20.16 -11.33 -6.09
C THR A 185 21.54 -11.90 -5.75
N ASP A 186 22.61 -11.43 -6.41
CA ASP A 186 23.97 -11.96 -6.28
C ASP A 186 24.02 -13.48 -6.55
N ASP A 187 23.25 -13.92 -7.55
CA ASP A 187 23.09 -15.33 -7.93
C ASP A 187 22.66 -16.24 -6.77
N SER A 188 21.99 -15.68 -5.74
CA SER A 188 21.45 -16.44 -4.61
C SER A 188 20.37 -17.45 -5.01
N TYR A 189 19.76 -17.26 -6.17
CA TYR A 189 18.70 -18.12 -6.71
C TYR A 189 18.94 -18.45 -8.18
N THR A 190 18.65 -19.69 -8.56
CA THR A 190 18.74 -20.12 -9.96
C THR A 190 17.55 -19.62 -10.77
N LYS A 191 17.72 -19.61 -12.10
CA LYS A 191 16.63 -19.30 -13.04
C LYS A 191 15.41 -20.20 -12.80
N GLU A 192 15.64 -21.48 -12.56
CA GLU A 192 14.61 -22.48 -12.31
C GLU A 192 13.81 -22.14 -11.05
N GLU A 193 14.49 -21.75 -9.96
CA GLU A 193 13.83 -21.35 -8.71
C GLU A 193 12.95 -20.11 -8.88
N VAL A 194 13.41 -19.13 -9.65
CA VAL A 194 12.63 -17.92 -9.97
C VAL A 194 11.40 -18.26 -10.80
N LEU A 195 11.54 -19.11 -11.81
CA LEU A 195 10.43 -19.55 -12.67
C LEU A 195 9.42 -20.42 -11.92
N GLU A 196 9.86 -21.29 -11.01
CA GLU A 196 8.98 -22.07 -10.14
C GLU A 196 8.18 -21.16 -9.19
N MET A 197 8.84 -20.16 -8.60
CA MET A 197 8.17 -19.17 -7.77
C MET A 197 7.16 -18.34 -8.58
N GLU A 198 7.53 -17.88 -9.78
CA GLU A 198 6.63 -17.18 -10.71
C GLU A 198 5.37 -18.01 -10.98
N ALA A 199 5.53 -19.29 -11.34
CA ALA A 199 4.41 -20.19 -11.60
C ALA A 199 3.51 -20.37 -10.37
N SER A 200 4.10 -20.50 -9.17
CA SER A 200 3.35 -20.61 -7.91
C SER A 200 2.51 -19.36 -7.65
N ILE A 201 3.10 -18.17 -7.83
CA ILE A 201 2.42 -16.88 -7.63
C ILE A 201 1.27 -16.72 -8.63
N LEU A 202 1.52 -16.96 -9.93
CA LEU A 202 0.49 -16.82 -10.97
C LEU A 202 -0.70 -17.75 -10.75
N ASN A 203 -0.44 -19.01 -10.35
CA ASN A 203 -1.49 -19.97 -10.01
C ASN A 203 -2.31 -19.51 -8.81
N TYR A 204 -1.67 -18.94 -7.79
CA TYR A 204 -2.36 -18.40 -6.63
C TYR A 204 -3.20 -17.16 -6.98
N LEU A 205 -2.64 -16.22 -7.74
CA LEU A 205 -3.32 -15.01 -8.19
C LEU A 205 -4.40 -15.29 -9.25
N LYS A 206 -4.49 -16.54 -9.75
CA LYS A 206 -5.39 -16.95 -10.85
C LYS A 206 -5.22 -16.08 -12.10
N PHE A 207 -3.99 -15.64 -12.35
CA PHE A 207 -3.65 -14.71 -13.45
C PHE A 207 -4.41 -13.36 -13.39
N GLU A 208 -4.96 -12.99 -12.24
CA GLU A 208 -5.61 -11.70 -12.04
C GLU A 208 -4.59 -10.63 -11.60
N MET A 209 -3.84 -10.17 -12.59
CA MET A 209 -2.71 -9.25 -12.40
C MET A 209 -3.13 -7.78 -12.32
N MET A 210 -4.20 -7.40 -13.02
CA MET A 210 -4.71 -6.03 -12.96
C MET A 210 -5.43 -5.77 -11.64
N VAL A 211 -4.85 -4.85 -10.85
CA VAL A 211 -5.38 -4.36 -9.58
C VAL A 211 -5.20 -2.84 -9.53
N PRO A 212 -6.20 -2.07 -9.06
CA PRO A 212 -6.00 -0.64 -8.86
C PRO A 212 -4.94 -0.38 -7.78
N THR A 213 -3.93 0.42 -8.12
CA THR A 213 -2.90 0.86 -7.17
C THR A 213 -3.12 2.32 -6.77
N PRO A 214 -2.51 2.80 -5.68
CA PRO A 214 -2.55 4.22 -5.35
C PRO A 214 -2.08 5.11 -6.50
N LYS A 215 -1.12 4.63 -7.30
CA LYS A 215 -0.54 5.34 -8.43
C LYS A 215 -1.56 5.59 -9.56
N CYS A 216 -2.49 4.66 -9.78
CA CYS A 216 -3.61 4.81 -10.72
C CYS A 216 -4.46 6.06 -10.42
N PHE A 217 -4.71 6.35 -9.15
CA PHE A 217 -5.53 7.49 -8.73
C PHE A 217 -4.76 8.80 -8.60
N LEU A 218 -3.48 8.70 -8.24
CA LEU A 218 -2.68 9.84 -7.81
C LEU A 218 -2.59 10.95 -8.86
N ARG A 219 -2.46 10.60 -10.15
CA ARG A 219 -2.34 11.58 -11.23
C ARG A 219 -3.56 12.51 -11.31
N ARG A 220 -4.77 11.94 -11.38
CA ARG A 220 -6.01 12.73 -11.44
C ARG A 220 -6.23 13.57 -10.18
N PHE A 221 -5.83 13.07 -9.01
CA PHE A 221 -5.95 13.83 -7.78
C PHE A 221 -4.96 15.00 -7.70
N VAL A 222 -3.75 14.81 -8.24
CA VAL A 222 -2.77 15.89 -8.41
C VAL A 222 -3.29 16.96 -9.39
N ASP A 223 -3.93 16.55 -10.49
CA ASP A 223 -4.56 17.49 -11.44
C ASP A 223 -5.72 18.25 -10.79
N ALA A 224 -6.60 17.56 -10.06
CA ALA A 224 -7.71 18.15 -9.29
C ALA A 224 -7.25 19.15 -8.23
N ALA A 225 -6.11 18.91 -7.59
CA ALA A 225 -5.52 19.82 -6.62
C ALA A 225 -5.06 21.15 -7.23
N GLN A 226 -4.66 21.15 -8.50
CA GLN A 226 -3.98 22.27 -9.16
C GLN A 226 -4.89 23.26 -9.86
N VAL A 227 -6.16 22.91 -10.09
CA VAL A 227 -7.17 23.76 -10.76
C VAL A 227 -7.12 25.23 -10.33
N PHE A 228 -6.88 25.49 -9.04
CA PHE A 228 -6.89 26.83 -8.46
C PHE A 228 -5.52 27.33 -7.98
N ASP A 229 -4.45 26.55 -8.15
CA ASP A 229 -3.10 26.87 -7.67
C ASP A 229 -2.11 26.91 -8.84
N LYS A 230 -1.73 28.11 -9.29
CA LYS A 230 -0.76 28.36 -10.39
C LYS A 230 0.72 28.04 -10.03
N ASP A 231 0.96 27.22 -9.03
CA ASP A 231 2.32 26.90 -8.56
C ASP A 231 3.04 25.95 -9.54
N PRO A 232 4.37 25.75 -9.44
CA PRO A 232 5.08 24.83 -10.32
C PRO A 232 4.60 23.39 -10.07
N THR A 233 3.68 22.96 -10.93
CA THR A 233 3.01 21.65 -11.03
C THR A 233 3.90 20.47 -10.61
N MET A 234 5.16 20.50 -11.03
CA MET A 234 6.12 19.44 -10.79
C MET A 234 6.40 19.18 -9.30
N HIS A 235 6.42 20.21 -8.44
CA HIS A 235 6.73 20.00 -7.02
C HIS A 235 5.62 19.25 -6.28
N LEU A 236 4.35 19.58 -6.57
CA LEU A 236 3.22 18.88 -5.99
C LEU A 236 3.18 17.43 -6.45
N GLU A 237 3.34 17.21 -7.77
CA GLU A 237 3.36 15.87 -8.34
C GLU A 237 4.46 15.01 -7.71
N PHE A 238 5.72 15.46 -7.74
CA PHE A 238 6.83 14.67 -7.18
C PHE A 238 6.68 14.44 -5.68
N LEU A 239 6.19 15.43 -4.92
CA LEU A 239 6.00 15.29 -3.48
C LEU A 239 4.86 14.33 -3.15
N ALA A 240 3.75 14.37 -3.90
CA ALA A 240 2.65 13.42 -3.74
C ALA A 240 3.09 12.00 -4.09
N ASN A 241 3.88 11.82 -5.16
CA ASN A 241 4.47 10.51 -5.50
C ASN A 241 5.42 10.02 -4.40
N TYR A 242 6.27 10.89 -3.86
CA TYR A 242 7.16 10.53 -2.74
C TYR A 242 6.39 10.02 -1.53
N ILE A 243 5.38 10.77 -1.08
CA ILE A 243 4.55 10.40 0.08
C ILE A 243 3.79 9.10 -0.20
N CYS A 244 3.25 8.96 -1.40
CA CYS A 244 2.54 7.76 -1.81
C CYS A 244 3.46 6.54 -1.85
N GLU A 245 4.71 6.68 -2.30
CA GLU A 245 5.68 5.59 -2.35
C GLU A 245 6.15 5.20 -0.94
N LEU A 246 6.32 6.16 -0.02
CA LEU A 246 6.58 5.87 1.40
C LEU A 246 5.50 4.97 2.02
N SER A 247 4.26 5.03 1.53
CA SER A 247 3.18 4.19 2.03
C SER A 247 3.45 2.69 1.85
N LEU A 248 4.25 2.31 0.84
CA LEU A 248 4.55 0.91 0.54
C LEU A 248 5.33 0.22 1.67
N LEU A 249 6.16 0.97 2.41
CA LEU A 249 6.97 0.45 3.51
C LEU A 249 6.13 0.15 4.76
N GLU A 250 5.00 0.85 4.94
CA GLU A 250 4.23 0.82 6.19
C GLU A 250 3.09 -0.19 6.13
N TYR A 251 3.24 -1.29 6.86
CA TYR A 251 2.27 -2.39 6.90
C TYR A 251 0.88 -1.94 7.38
N SER A 252 0.80 -1.00 8.32
CA SER A 252 -0.48 -0.52 8.84
C SER A 252 -1.34 0.21 7.79
N LEU A 253 -0.76 0.62 6.67
CA LEU A 253 -1.50 1.29 5.59
C LEU A 253 -2.26 0.31 4.67
N LEU A 254 -2.06 -1.01 4.81
CA LEU A 254 -2.79 -2.01 4.03
C LEU A 254 -4.30 -2.02 4.29
N CYS A 255 -4.75 -1.45 5.41
CA CYS A 255 -6.18 -1.35 5.74
C CYS A 255 -6.91 -0.23 4.97
N TYR A 256 -6.18 0.64 4.27
CA TYR A 256 -6.76 1.72 3.49
C TYR A 256 -6.87 1.34 2.02
N LEU A 257 -7.93 1.82 1.36
CA LEU A 257 -8.09 1.67 -0.08
C LEU A 257 -7.00 2.45 -0.83
N PRO A 258 -6.55 1.95 -1.99
CA PRO A 258 -5.60 2.64 -2.87
C PRO A 258 -5.93 4.11 -3.14
N SER A 259 -7.21 4.42 -3.43
CA SER A 259 -7.66 5.80 -3.66
C SER A 259 -7.53 6.69 -2.42
N LEU A 260 -7.77 6.15 -1.22
CA LEU A 260 -7.64 6.93 0.02
C LEU A 260 -6.18 7.22 0.35
N VAL A 261 -5.26 6.29 0.09
CA VAL A 261 -3.80 6.51 0.21
C VAL A 261 -3.34 7.59 -0.76
N ALA A 262 -3.81 7.55 -2.01
CA ALA A 262 -3.50 8.56 -3.02
C ALA A 262 -4.03 9.95 -2.62
N ALA A 263 -5.30 10.04 -2.19
CA ALA A 263 -5.93 11.27 -1.73
C ALA A 263 -5.22 11.87 -0.50
N SER A 264 -4.86 11.03 0.47
CA SER A 264 -4.10 11.42 1.66
C SER A 264 -2.70 11.91 1.32
N SER A 265 -2.06 11.31 0.32
CA SER A 265 -0.75 11.74 -0.18
C SER A 265 -0.82 13.13 -0.82
N VAL A 266 -1.86 13.41 -1.60
CA VAL A 266 -2.10 14.75 -2.18
C VAL A 266 -2.42 15.78 -1.10
N PHE A 267 -3.26 15.43 -0.12
CA PHE A 267 -3.55 16.30 1.04
C PHE A 267 -2.24 16.71 1.73
N LEU A 268 -1.41 15.72 2.09
CA LEU A 268 -0.17 15.98 2.82
C LEU A 268 0.84 16.77 1.97
N ALA A 269 0.96 16.46 0.68
CA ALA A 269 1.83 17.20 -0.24
C ALA A 269 1.45 18.69 -0.30
N ARG A 270 0.14 18.99 -0.41
CA ARG A 270 -0.35 20.38 -0.40
C ARG A 270 -0.07 21.08 0.92
N PHE A 271 -0.27 20.39 2.04
CA PHE A 271 0.04 20.93 3.36
C PHE A 271 1.53 21.27 3.50
N ILE A 272 2.43 20.38 3.08
CA ILE A 272 3.88 20.62 3.15
C ILE A 272 4.30 21.80 2.26
N LEU A 273 3.71 21.94 1.08
CA LEU A 273 4.02 23.05 0.18
C LEU A 273 3.43 24.38 0.64
N LYS A 274 2.23 24.37 1.23
CA LYS A 274 1.51 25.57 1.69
C LYS A 274 0.89 25.34 3.08
N PRO A 275 1.69 25.33 4.16
CA PRO A 275 1.18 25.02 5.50
C PRO A 275 0.09 25.96 6.02
N ALA A 276 0.05 27.20 5.50
CA ALA A 276 -0.91 28.22 5.90
C ALA A 276 -2.25 28.17 5.14
N LYS A 277 -2.36 27.35 4.09
CA LYS A 277 -3.57 27.23 3.26
C LYS A 277 -4.25 25.89 3.55
N ASN A 278 -5.58 25.88 3.59
CA ASN A 278 -6.33 24.62 3.69
C ASN A 278 -5.95 23.71 2.51
N PRO A 279 -5.40 22.51 2.75
CA PRO A 279 -4.98 21.59 1.70
C PRO A 279 -6.15 20.95 0.94
N TRP A 280 -7.36 20.95 1.51
CA TRP A 280 -8.54 20.34 0.90
C TRP A 280 -9.49 21.38 0.32
N ASN A 281 -9.78 21.29 -0.97
CA ASN A 281 -10.69 22.20 -1.68
C ASN A 281 -11.87 21.44 -2.30
N SER A 282 -12.86 22.18 -2.80
CA SER A 282 -14.08 21.62 -3.41
C SER A 282 -13.79 20.71 -4.61
N SER A 283 -12.82 21.06 -5.46
CA SER A 283 -12.38 20.18 -6.56
C SER A 283 -11.87 18.82 -6.06
N LEU A 284 -11.00 18.80 -5.04
CA LEU A 284 -10.53 17.54 -4.48
C LEU A 284 -11.67 16.73 -3.89
N SER A 285 -12.57 17.36 -3.13
CA SER A 285 -13.74 16.66 -2.58
C SER A 285 -14.61 16.04 -3.68
N TYR A 286 -14.84 16.76 -4.78
CA TYR A 286 -15.60 16.26 -5.92
C TYR A 286 -14.93 15.07 -6.64
N TYR A 287 -13.66 15.21 -7.05
CA TYR A 287 -12.97 14.19 -7.85
C TYR A 287 -12.52 12.98 -7.03
N THR A 288 -12.19 13.16 -5.76
CA THR A 288 -11.77 12.06 -4.88
C THR A 288 -12.94 11.39 -4.18
N GLN A 289 -14.08 12.09 -4.07
CA GLN A 289 -15.25 11.66 -3.28
C GLN A 289 -14.93 11.44 -1.79
N TYR A 290 -13.87 12.07 -1.29
CA TYR A 290 -13.46 12.02 0.12
C TYR A 290 -13.66 13.37 0.82
N THR A 291 -14.04 13.30 2.09
CA THR A 291 -14.02 14.44 3.00
C THR A 291 -12.66 14.53 3.72
N PRO A 292 -12.26 15.72 4.21
CA PRO A 292 -11.05 15.84 5.02
C PRO A 292 -11.05 14.91 6.24
N SER A 293 -12.21 14.73 6.90
CA SER A 293 -12.30 13.92 8.12
C SER A 293 -11.98 12.44 7.88
N GLU A 294 -12.37 11.89 6.72
CA GLU A 294 -12.08 10.50 6.31
C GLU A 294 -10.57 10.26 6.09
N LEU A 295 -9.84 11.27 5.61
CA LEU A 295 -8.41 11.14 5.31
C LEU A 295 -7.52 11.22 6.57
N ARG A 296 -8.06 11.71 7.69
CA ARG A 296 -7.30 12.09 8.88
C ARG A 296 -6.35 11.01 9.39
N CYS A 297 -6.81 9.76 9.48
CA CYS A 297 -6.01 8.67 10.02
C CYS A 297 -4.85 8.30 9.09
N CYS A 298 -5.13 8.15 7.79
CA CYS A 298 -4.11 7.84 6.79
C CYS A 298 -3.07 8.98 6.66
N VAL A 299 -3.52 10.24 6.61
CA VAL A 299 -2.64 11.42 6.56
C VAL A 299 -1.70 11.48 7.76
N ARG A 300 -2.15 11.12 8.97
CA ARG A 300 -1.29 11.10 10.17
C ARG A 300 -0.19 10.06 10.09
N VAL A 301 -0.50 8.86 9.57
CA VAL A 301 0.49 7.81 9.36
C VAL A 301 1.52 8.26 8.31
N LEU A 302 1.06 8.79 7.17
CA LEU A 302 1.93 9.33 6.11
C LEU A 302 2.79 10.50 6.60
N HIS A 303 2.24 11.38 7.45
CA HIS A 303 2.96 12.50 8.04
C HIS A 303 4.07 12.04 8.98
N ARG A 304 3.81 11.03 9.81
CA ARG A 304 4.83 10.38 10.65
C ARG A 304 5.94 9.77 9.78
N LEU A 305 5.57 9.03 8.73
CA LEU A 305 6.55 8.43 7.80
C LEU A 305 7.41 9.48 7.12
N PHE A 306 6.83 10.60 6.67
CA PHE A 306 7.58 11.68 6.06
C PHE A 306 8.60 12.29 7.05
N CYS A 307 8.16 12.57 8.27
CA CYS A 307 8.98 13.29 9.27
C CYS A 307 10.09 12.42 9.87
N PHE A 308 9.78 11.16 10.19
CA PHE A 308 10.65 10.30 10.99
C PHE A 308 11.18 9.08 10.23
N GLY A 309 10.60 8.76 9.07
CA GLY A 309 10.88 7.52 8.37
C GLY A 309 10.25 6.29 9.04
N PRO A 310 10.39 5.11 8.41
CA PRO A 310 9.81 3.85 8.88
C PRO A 310 10.64 3.19 9.98
N GLY A 311 10.88 3.85 11.13
CA GLY A 311 11.44 3.27 12.37
C GLY A 311 12.87 2.67 12.33
N ARG A 312 13.37 2.27 11.17
CA ARG A 312 14.71 1.81 10.81
C ARG A 312 15.21 2.62 9.62
N ASP A 313 16.52 2.57 9.38
CA ASP A 313 17.15 3.22 8.24
C ASP A 313 16.82 2.44 6.95
N LEU A 314 15.73 2.83 6.29
CA LEU A 314 15.27 2.35 4.98
C LEU A 314 15.35 3.54 4.01
N PRO A 315 16.52 3.80 3.41
CA PRO A 315 16.81 5.07 2.77
C PRO A 315 16.34 5.13 1.31
N ALA A 316 16.06 4.01 0.64
CA ALA A 316 15.97 3.94 -0.82
C ALA A 316 14.98 4.95 -1.41
N ILE A 317 13.75 4.99 -0.88
CA ILE A 317 12.72 5.94 -1.34
C ILE A 317 13.16 7.40 -1.06
N ARG A 318 13.71 7.66 0.12
CA ARG A 318 14.11 9.03 0.50
C ARG A 318 15.29 9.52 -0.34
N GLU A 319 16.23 8.64 -0.65
CA GLU A 319 17.38 8.92 -1.51
C GLU A 319 16.97 9.14 -2.96
N LYS A 320 16.09 8.27 -3.49
CA LYS A 320 15.45 8.44 -4.81
C LYS A 320 14.85 9.83 -4.94
N TYR A 321 13.91 10.21 -4.08
CA TYR A 321 13.24 11.52 -4.14
C TYR A 321 14.10 12.70 -3.62
N SER A 322 15.32 12.43 -3.15
CA SER A 322 16.34 13.44 -2.85
C SER A 322 17.21 13.81 -4.06
N GLN A 323 17.02 13.15 -5.20
CA GLN A 323 17.75 13.47 -6.43
C GLN A 323 17.16 14.72 -7.13
N HIS A 324 17.98 15.38 -7.94
CA HIS A 324 17.58 16.56 -8.72
C HIS A 324 16.40 16.29 -9.66
N LYS A 325 16.32 15.08 -10.24
CA LYS A 325 15.25 14.70 -11.16
C LYS A 325 13.86 14.75 -10.52
N TYR A 326 13.77 14.52 -9.21
CA TYR A 326 12.54 14.65 -8.40
C TYR A 326 12.47 15.97 -7.62
N LYS A 327 13.25 16.99 -8.01
CA LYS A 327 13.22 18.34 -7.42
C LYS A 327 13.48 18.38 -5.91
N PHE A 328 14.23 17.41 -5.39
CA PHE A 328 14.61 17.32 -3.97
C PHE A 328 13.42 17.34 -3.00
N VAL A 329 12.26 16.82 -3.42
CA VAL A 329 11.03 16.89 -2.62
C VAL A 329 11.15 16.19 -1.26
N ALA A 330 11.99 15.15 -1.15
CA ALA A 330 12.26 14.47 0.12
C ALA A 330 13.06 15.33 1.13
N LYS A 331 13.67 16.43 0.69
CA LYS A 331 14.40 17.39 1.53
C LYS A 331 13.56 18.60 1.95
N LYS A 332 12.28 18.65 1.55
CA LYS A 332 11.37 19.73 1.96
C LYS A 332 11.11 19.66 3.46
N TYR A 333 11.03 20.84 4.09
CA TYR A 333 10.63 20.96 5.47
C TYR A 333 9.16 20.57 5.61
N CYS A 334 8.86 19.64 6.53
CA CYS A 334 7.50 19.30 6.92
C CYS A 334 7.22 19.88 8.31
N PRO A 335 6.14 20.65 8.49
CA PRO A 335 5.71 21.09 9.81
C PRO A 335 5.48 19.90 10.75
N PRO A 336 5.84 20.01 12.05
CA PRO A 336 5.79 18.89 12.99
C PRO A 336 4.37 18.46 13.37
N SER A 337 3.35 19.29 13.10
CA SER A 337 1.96 18.99 13.36
C SER A 337 1.08 19.57 12.27
N ILE A 338 -0.01 18.87 11.96
CA ILE A 338 -1.06 19.33 11.04
C ILE A 338 -2.20 19.90 11.89
N PRO A 339 -2.65 21.15 11.65
CA PRO A 339 -3.80 21.73 12.33
C PRO A 339 -5.04 20.84 12.22
N THR A 340 -5.72 20.58 13.34
CA THR A 340 -6.91 19.72 13.36
C THR A 340 -8.10 20.30 12.61
N GLU A 341 -8.14 21.63 12.47
CA GLU A 341 -9.09 22.38 11.66
C GLU A 341 -9.06 22.00 10.17
N PHE A 342 -7.92 21.55 9.63
CA PHE A 342 -7.84 21.09 8.24
C PHE A 342 -8.55 19.75 8.00
N PHE A 343 -8.95 19.05 9.05
CA PHE A 343 -9.74 17.82 8.97
C PHE A 343 -11.21 18.02 9.31
N GLN A 344 -11.66 19.27 9.48
CA GLN A 344 -13.07 19.57 9.69
C GLN A 344 -13.82 19.60 8.35
N ASP A 345 -14.95 18.92 8.31
CA ASP A 345 -15.83 18.95 7.14
C ASP A 345 -16.50 20.32 7.04
N ALA A 346 -16.64 20.83 5.81
CA ALA A 346 -17.38 22.06 5.59
C ALA A 346 -18.82 21.85 6.07
N THR A 347 -19.24 22.61 7.09
CA THR A 347 -20.61 22.58 7.57
C THR A 347 -21.54 23.03 6.43
N SER A 348 -22.47 22.15 6.07
CA SER A 348 -23.42 22.35 4.97
C SER A 348 -24.45 23.44 5.25
#